data_AF-A0AAE3D219-F1
#
_entry.id   AF-A0AAE3D219-F1
#
_cell.length_a   1.000
_cell.length_b   1.000
_cell.length_c   1.000
_cell.angle_alpha   90.00
_cell.angle_beta   90.00
_cell.angle_gamma   90.00
#
_symmetry.space_group_name_H-M   'P 1'
#
loop_
_entity.id
_entity.type
_entity.pdbx_description
1 polymer ?
#
loop_
_entity_poly.entity_id
_entity_poly.type
_entity_poly.pdbx_seq_one_letter_code
_entity_poly.pdbx_strand_id
1 'polypeptide(L)'
;MFAKSLSAAVLAYGLLNGAGAFAEEELTFDSLDSLEYEEDNGICASYGEGYAPVPGTNTCLRVSGYVWTQFGTSSRSGGDETGSRARLQFDSRGDTEFGDFASQLRLQDTFGD
;
A
#
# COMPACT_ATOMS: atom_id res chain seq x y z
N MET A 1 28.88 48.81 -24.53
CA MET A 1 27.82 49.75 -24.07
C MET A 1 26.48 49.20 -24.50
N PHE A 2 25.70 48.61 -23.60
CA PHE A 2 24.22 48.56 -23.59
C PHE A 2 23.82 47.78 -22.32
N ALA A 3 23.80 48.49 -21.20
CA ALA A 3 23.28 48.03 -19.92
C ALA A 3 21.95 48.74 -19.66
N LYS A 4 20.84 47.99 -19.72
CA LYS A 4 19.46 48.32 -19.28
C LYS A 4 18.77 46.96 -19.11
N SER A 5 18.06 46.60 -18.06
CA SER A 5 17.53 47.34 -16.93
C SER A 5 17.14 46.30 -15.87
N LEU A 6 17.46 46.58 -14.60
CA LEU A 6 16.84 45.95 -13.44
C LEU A 6 15.31 46.05 -13.54
N SER A 7 14.62 44.93 -13.30
CA SER A 7 13.28 44.90 -12.72
C SER A 7 13.09 43.56 -12.02
N ALA A 8 13.66 43.43 -10.83
CA ALA A 8 13.28 42.41 -9.87
C ALA A 8 12.04 42.94 -9.11
N ALA A 9 10.84 42.57 -9.57
CA ALA A 9 9.62 42.80 -8.83
C ALA A 9 9.42 41.62 -7.86
N VAL A 10 9.94 41.79 -6.64
CA VAL A 10 9.64 40.96 -5.48
C VAL A 10 8.17 41.22 -5.10
N LEU A 11 7.27 40.27 -5.37
CA LEU A 11 5.94 40.28 -4.78
C LEU A 11 5.99 39.57 -3.43
N ALA A 12 6.28 40.35 -2.40
CA ALA A 12 6.07 39.98 -1.01
C ALA A 12 4.56 39.96 -0.73
N TYR A 13 3.93 38.78 -0.83
CA TYR A 13 2.62 38.54 -0.25
C TYR A 13 2.80 38.23 1.24
N GLY A 14 2.63 39.24 2.07
CA GLY A 14 2.57 39.05 3.52
C GLY A 14 1.62 40.06 4.12
N LEU A 15 0.38 39.66 4.37
CA LEU A 15 -0.53 40.32 5.32
C LEU A 15 -1.56 39.33 5.89
N LEU A 16 -1.44 39.13 7.20
CA LEU A 16 -2.52 38.98 8.20
C LEU A 16 -3.49 37.79 8.07
N ASN A 17 -3.22 36.75 8.85
CA ASN A 17 -4.18 36.11 9.76
C ASN A 17 -3.31 35.50 10.88
N GLY A 18 -3.27 36.09 12.06
CA GLY A 18 -4.31 35.90 13.06
C GLY A 18 -3.75 34.93 14.09
N ALA A 19 -3.38 35.46 15.26
CA ALA A 19 -2.99 34.64 16.40
C ALA A 19 -4.13 33.64 16.71
N GLY A 20 -3.77 32.37 16.73
CA GLY A 20 -4.63 31.27 17.11
C GLY A 20 -3.78 30.15 17.71
N ALA A 21 -2.99 30.50 18.74
CA ALA A 21 -2.48 29.51 19.67
C ALA A 21 -3.62 29.18 20.65
N PHE A 22 -4.32 28.09 20.41
CA PHE A 22 -5.01 27.33 21.46
C PHE A 22 -4.67 25.86 21.22
N ALA A 23 -3.66 25.41 21.96
CA ALA A 23 -3.48 24.01 22.25
C ALA A 23 -4.54 23.61 23.27
N GLU A 24 -5.47 22.76 22.87
CA GLU A 24 -6.32 21.95 23.75
C GLU A 24 -6.16 20.51 23.27
N GLU A 25 -5.02 19.90 23.59
CA GLU A 25 -4.84 18.47 23.43
C GLU A 25 -5.45 17.80 24.65
N GLU A 26 -6.75 17.52 24.57
CA GLU A 26 -7.38 16.54 25.44
C GLU A 26 -6.91 15.16 24.97
N LEU A 27 -5.93 14.60 25.69
CA LEU A 27 -5.53 13.20 25.54
C LEU A 27 -6.70 12.33 26.00
N THR A 28 -7.63 12.10 25.07
CA THR A 28 -8.71 11.14 25.20
C THR A 28 -8.13 9.73 25.16
N PHE A 29 -8.67 8.81 25.97
CA PHE A 29 -8.25 7.41 26.03
C PHE A 29 -8.36 6.69 24.66
N ASP A 30 -9.12 7.25 23.72
CA ASP A 30 -9.24 6.80 22.32
C ASP A 30 -7.96 7.01 21.49
N SER A 31 -7.15 8.01 21.86
CA SER A 31 -5.87 8.29 21.20
C SER A 31 -4.78 7.27 21.55
N LEU A 32 -4.84 6.64 22.73
CA LEU A 32 -3.85 5.63 23.14
C LEU A 32 -3.99 4.33 22.34
N ASP A 33 -5.22 3.93 21.99
CA ASP A 33 -5.49 2.75 21.14
C ASP A 33 -4.96 2.95 19.71
N SER A 34 -4.95 4.20 19.23
CA SER A 34 -4.45 4.55 17.89
C SER A 34 -2.92 4.57 17.80
N LEU A 35 -2.24 4.93 18.89
CA LEU A 35 -0.77 5.03 18.91
C LEU A 35 -0.08 3.66 19.03
N GLU A 36 -0.74 2.66 19.62
CA GLU A 36 -0.19 1.31 19.79
C GLU A 36 -0.20 0.50 18.48
N TYR A 37 -1.05 0.86 17.52
CA TYR A 37 -1.11 0.23 16.19
C TYR A 37 0.03 0.66 15.24
N GLU A 38 0.66 1.81 15.48
CA GLU A 38 1.73 2.32 14.61
C GLU A 38 3.10 1.71 14.94
N GLU A 39 3.33 1.22 16.17
CA GLU A 39 4.64 0.67 16.57
C GLU A 39 4.87 -0.79 16.12
N ASP A 40 3.82 -1.56 15.83
CA ASP A 40 3.90 -2.99 15.46
C ASP A 40 4.19 -3.25 13.96
N ASN A 41 4.11 -2.22 13.10
CA ASN A 41 4.28 -2.39 11.65
C ASN A 41 5.73 -2.70 11.19
N GLY A 42 6.71 -2.63 12.09
CA GLY A 42 8.12 -2.86 11.76
C GLY A 42 8.52 -4.34 11.66
N ILE A 43 7.88 -5.23 12.42
CA ILE A 43 8.23 -6.66 12.46
C ILE A 43 7.99 -7.31 11.09
N CYS A 44 6.87 -6.95 10.44
CA CYS A 44 6.51 -7.56 9.17
C CYS A 44 7.35 -7.08 7.98
N ALA A 45 8.00 -5.91 8.09
CA ALA A 45 8.91 -5.41 7.07
C ALA A 45 10.14 -6.32 6.88
N SER A 46 10.54 -7.07 7.91
CA SER A 46 11.65 -8.03 7.85
C SER A 46 11.37 -9.20 6.90
N TYR A 47 10.10 -9.60 6.72
CA TYR A 47 9.68 -10.66 5.80
C TYR A 47 9.58 -10.20 4.34
N GLY A 48 9.62 -8.89 4.11
CA GLY A 48 9.60 -8.25 2.80
C GLY A 48 8.43 -7.29 2.61
N GLU A 49 8.37 -6.67 1.43
CA GLU A 49 7.30 -5.74 1.10
C GLU A 49 5.94 -6.44 0.99
N GLY A 50 4.89 -5.73 1.41
CA GLY A 50 3.50 -6.16 1.30
C GLY A 50 3.02 -7.12 2.39
N TYR A 51 3.84 -7.41 3.41
CA TYR A 51 3.38 -8.11 4.61
C TYR A 51 2.75 -7.13 5.59
N ALA A 52 1.53 -7.43 6.02
CA ALA A 52 0.81 -6.70 7.06
C ALA A 52 0.71 -7.55 8.33
N PRO A 53 0.77 -6.94 9.53
CA PRO A 53 0.52 -7.65 10.77
C PRO A 53 -0.94 -8.09 10.86
N VAL A 54 -1.17 -9.29 11.38
CA VAL A 54 -2.50 -9.83 11.68
C VAL A 54 -2.83 -9.50 13.14
N PRO A 55 -3.86 -8.67 13.40
CA PRO A 55 -4.20 -8.24 14.75
C PRO A 55 -4.38 -9.40 15.73
N GLY A 56 -3.84 -9.25 16.94
CA GLY A 56 -3.96 -10.26 18.01
C GLY A 56 -3.04 -11.47 17.85
N THR A 57 -2.08 -11.44 16.91
CA THR A 57 -1.09 -12.51 16.70
C THR A 57 0.27 -11.96 16.28
N ASN A 58 1.36 -12.71 16.50
CA ASN A 58 2.68 -12.39 15.94
C ASN A 58 2.82 -12.97 14.50
N THR A 59 1.81 -12.73 13.66
CA THR A 59 1.73 -13.25 12.28
C THR A 59 1.72 -12.11 11.28
N CYS A 60 2.56 -12.23 10.27
CA CYS A 60 2.61 -11.36 9.11
C CYS A 60 1.96 -12.05 7.91
N LEU A 61 1.01 -11.40 7.26
CA LEU A 61 0.29 -11.91 6.10
C LEU A 61 0.52 -11.01 4.88
N ARG A 62 0.89 -11.61 3.75
CA ARG A 62 0.91 -10.95 2.45
C ARG A 62 -0.13 -11.57 1.53
N VAL A 63 -1.01 -10.72 0.99
CA VAL A 63 -1.93 -11.07 -0.08
C VAL A 63 -1.38 -10.52 -1.39
N SER A 64 -1.14 -11.40 -2.36
CA SER A 64 -0.60 -11.05 -3.66
C SER A 64 -1.32 -11.82 -4.76
N GLY A 65 -1.16 -11.39 -6.00
CA GLY A 65 -1.85 -12.03 -7.11
C GLY A 65 -1.77 -11.20 -8.37
N TYR A 66 -2.38 -11.73 -9.42
CA TYR A 66 -2.59 -10.99 -10.65
C TYR A 66 -3.83 -11.51 -11.36
N VAL A 67 -4.42 -10.62 -12.15
CA VAL A 67 -5.42 -10.96 -13.15
C VAL A 67 -4.83 -10.57 -14.50
N TRP A 68 -4.92 -11.49 -15.45
CA TRP A 68 -4.51 -11.26 -16.82
C TRP A 68 -5.64 -11.67 -17.75
N THR A 69 -5.82 -10.92 -18.82
CA THR A 69 -6.82 -11.18 -19.86
C THR A 69 -6.18 -10.98 -21.23
N GLN A 70 -6.55 -11.84 -22.17
CA GLN A 70 -6.15 -11.80 -23.57
C GLN A 70 -7.41 -11.81 -24.44
N PHE A 71 -7.38 -10.97 -25.47
CA PHE A 71 -8.37 -10.96 -26.54
C PHE A 71 -7.62 -11.17 -27.85
N GLY A 72 -8.07 -12.14 -28.62
CA GLY A 72 -7.50 -12.51 -29.90
C GLY A 72 -8.59 -12.75 -30.92
N THR A 73 -8.19 -12.76 -32.19
CA THR A 73 -9.03 -13.26 -33.27
C THR A 73 -8.26 -14.38 -33.95
N SER A 74 -8.97 -15.46 -34.25
CA SER A 74 -8.37 -16.68 -34.77
C SER A 74 -8.88 -16.93 -36.18
N SER A 75 -7.94 -16.89 -37.14
CA SER A 75 -8.24 -17.23 -38.53
C SER A 75 -8.58 -18.71 -38.74
N ARG A 76 -8.36 -19.54 -37.71
CA ARG A 76 -8.69 -20.98 -37.70
C ARG A 76 -10.08 -21.27 -37.15
N SER A 77 -10.51 -20.58 -36.09
CA SER A 77 -11.87 -20.73 -35.55
C SER A 77 -12.88 -19.80 -36.21
N GLY A 78 -12.42 -18.76 -36.92
CA GLY A 78 -13.28 -17.75 -37.55
C GLY A 78 -13.99 -16.86 -36.54
N GLY A 79 -13.55 -16.84 -35.28
CA GLY A 79 -14.17 -16.13 -34.18
C GLY A 79 -13.17 -15.43 -33.26
N ASP A 80 -13.72 -14.73 -32.27
CA ASP A 80 -12.98 -14.10 -31.19
C ASP A 80 -12.57 -15.16 -30.16
N GLU A 81 -11.31 -15.11 -29.73
CA GLU A 81 -10.78 -15.94 -28.65
C GLU A 81 -10.54 -15.05 -27.43
N THR A 82 -11.10 -15.43 -26.28
CA THR A 82 -10.87 -14.74 -25.01
C THR A 82 -10.32 -15.71 -24.00
N GLY A 83 -9.25 -15.30 -23.33
CA GLY A 83 -8.62 -16.06 -22.25
C GLY A 83 -8.36 -15.14 -21.09
N SER A 84 -8.65 -15.60 -19.88
CA SER A 84 -8.43 -14.86 -18.65
C SER A 84 -7.86 -15.80 -17.60
N ARG A 85 -6.93 -15.30 -16.80
CA ARG A 85 -6.33 -16.04 -15.69
C ARG A 85 -6.33 -15.16 -14.46
N ALA A 86 -6.84 -15.70 -13.37
CA ALA A 86 -6.75 -15.10 -12.06
C ALA A 86 -5.85 -15.95 -11.18
N ARG A 87 -4.93 -15.31 -10.45
CA ARG A 87 -4.13 -15.95 -9.42
C ARG A 87 -4.20 -15.12 -8.16
N LEU A 88 -4.49 -15.77 -7.04
CA LEU A 88 -4.42 -15.21 -5.70
C LEU A 88 -3.46 -16.05 -4.86
N GLN A 89 -2.69 -15.39 -4.01
CA GLN A 89 -1.68 -15.99 -3.17
C GLN A 89 -1.72 -15.33 -1.78
N PHE A 90 -1.82 -16.17 -0.76
CA PHE A 90 -1.72 -15.80 0.64
C PHE A 90 -0.41 -16.40 1.18
N ASP A 91 0.46 -15.57 1.72
CA ASP A 91 1.72 -15.98 2.35
C ASP A 91 1.67 -15.51 3.80
N SER A 92 1.77 -16.44 4.76
CA SER A 92 1.84 -16.10 6.19
C SER A 92 3.18 -16.52 6.78
N ARG A 93 3.77 -15.63 7.56
CA ARG A 93 5.05 -15.85 8.25
C ARG A 93 5.00 -15.28 9.65
N GLY A 94 5.82 -15.80 10.54
CA GLY A 94 5.96 -15.25 11.87
C GLY A 94 6.86 -16.12 12.73
N ASP A 95 7.17 -15.60 13.91
CA ASP A 95 8.04 -16.27 14.87
C ASP A 95 7.19 -16.83 16.01
N THR A 96 7.35 -18.11 16.28
CA THR A 96 6.75 -18.78 17.43
C THR A 96 7.82 -19.23 18.41
N GLU A 97 7.40 -19.56 19.63
CA GLU A 97 8.29 -20.16 20.64
C GLU A 97 8.94 -21.49 20.18
N PHE A 98 8.41 -22.11 19.13
CA PHE A 98 8.93 -23.34 18.52
C PHE A 98 9.81 -23.08 17.28
N GLY A 99 10.01 -21.82 16.91
CA GLY A 99 10.74 -21.38 15.72
C GLY A 99 9.85 -20.66 14.70
N ASP A 100 10.46 -20.30 13.57
CA ASP A 100 9.83 -19.55 12.50
C ASP A 100 8.81 -20.44 11.76
N PHE A 101 7.63 -19.89 11.45
CA PHE A 101 6.66 -20.54 10.56
C PHE A 101 6.55 -19.82 9.23
N ALA A 102 6.26 -20.59 8.19
CA ALA A 102 5.90 -20.07 6.88
C ALA A 102 4.81 -20.96 6.26
N SER A 103 3.73 -20.35 5.80
CA SER A 103 2.65 -21.02 5.08
C SER A 103 2.29 -20.27 3.81
N GLN A 104 1.93 -21.01 2.77
CA GLN A 104 1.55 -20.44 1.48
C GLN A 104 0.32 -21.16 0.92
N LEU A 105 -0.71 -20.38 0.60
CA LEU A 105 -1.88 -20.83 -0.14
C LEU A 105 -1.92 -20.12 -1.50
N ARG A 106 -2.06 -20.88 -2.58
CA ARG A 106 -2.20 -20.35 -3.94
C ARG A 106 -3.47 -20.87 -4.59
N LEU A 107 -4.31 -19.95 -5.03
CA LEU A 107 -5.49 -20.21 -5.83
C LEU A 107 -5.23 -19.70 -7.25
N GLN A 108 -5.55 -20.53 -8.24
CA GLN A 108 -5.42 -20.15 -9.63
C GLN A 108 -6.62 -20.70 -10.40
N ASP A 109 -7.21 -19.83 -11.21
CA ASP A 109 -8.23 -20.23 -12.17
C ASP A 109 -7.92 -19.65 -13.55
N THR A 110 -8.32 -20.38 -14.59
CA THR A 110 -8.17 -19.97 -15.99
C THR A 110 -9.53 -20.14 -16.66
N PHE A 111 -10.04 -19.04 -17.19
CA PHE A 111 -11.34 -18.93 -17.83
C PHE A 111 -11.13 -18.54 -19.29
N GLY A 112 -11.89 -19.12 -20.21
CA GLY A 112 -11.75 -18.83 -21.63
C GLY A 112 -12.07 -20.04 -22.48
N ASP A 113 -12.22 -19.77 -23.78
CA ASP A 113 -12.58 -20.75 -24.81
C ASP A 113 -11.33 -21.31 -25.51
#